data_AF-A0A8C2DRS3-F1
#
_entry.id   AF-A0A8C2DRS3-F1
#
_cell.length_a   1.000
_cell.length_b   1.000
_cell.length_c   1.000
_cell.angle_alpha   90.00
_cell.angle_beta   90.00
_cell.angle_gamma   90.00
#
_symmetry.space_group_name_H-M   'P 1'
#
loop_
_entity.id
_entity.type
_entity.pdbx_description
1 polymer ?
#
loop_
_entity_poly.entity_id
_entity_poly.type
_entity_poly.pdbx_seq_one_letter_code
_entity_poly.pdbx_strand_id
1 'polypeptide(L)'
;MAQRYHRGHHHESVDKRCGETSADYKTNKRHRSSDEGQHGAAETLSAHRQLYERHFPLYKQPVEVGCFSLDSRRSFFNDHRQLRYYVQPTKSPGFNLRDGYTSRFVKRDDSVKEKLDHVLKWILANRDKIQTRVQTPSSSALGVDFVTWRGHLTKLLTTPYETQEGWMLAASRFRGTIYISEVETEAALVNRETRSERQEEMMYWGYKFEQYICAEDVDGTPDPGGVVNTNEAFCTVVQTRLADHKLLFSGEVDCRVKDPDAPPAPGCYVELKTSAEICTPKQRSNFHR
;
A
#
# COMPACT_ATOMS: atom_id res chain seq x y z
N MET A 1 -31.36 -39.94 31.26
CA MET A 1 -32.82 -40.11 31.13
C MET A 1 -33.40 -38.80 30.63
N ALA A 2 -34.23 -38.88 29.60
CA ALA A 2 -34.86 -37.77 28.91
C ALA A 2 -35.87 -37.02 29.78
N GLN A 3 -36.20 -35.76 29.41
CA GLN A 3 -37.57 -35.28 29.48
C GLN A 3 -37.81 -34.10 28.51
N ARG A 4 -38.81 -34.32 27.64
CA ARG A 4 -39.49 -33.36 26.77
C ARG A 4 -40.54 -32.61 27.59
N TYR A 5 -40.93 -31.41 27.14
CA TYR A 5 -42.27 -30.86 27.36
C TYR A 5 -42.87 -30.35 26.03
N HIS A 6 -44.14 -30.70 25.81
CA HIS A 6 -45.01 -30.30 24.70
C HIS A 6 -46.37 -29.89 25.30
N ARG A 7 -47.00 -28.86 24.74
CA ARG A 7 -48.41 -28.42 24.86
C ARG A 7 -48.65 -27.58 23.60
N GLY A 8 -49.57 -27.82 22.64
CA GLY A 8 -50.92 -28.37 22.62
C GLY A 8 -51.92 -27.28 23.03
N HIS A 9 -53.02 -26.93 22.35
CA HIS A 9 -53.63 -27.19 21.02
C HIS A 9 -54.93 -26.32 20.95
N HIS A 10 -55.36 -25.90 19.75
CA HIS A 10 -56.76 -25.55 19.31
C HIS A 10 -57.56 -24.43 20.04
N HIS A 11 -58.55 -23.70 19.49
CA HIS A 11 -59.52 -23.91 18.38
C HIS A 11 -60.05 -22.55 17.84
N GLU A 12 -60.41 -22.55 16.53
CA GLU A 12 -61.50 -21.89 15.76
C GLU A 12 -62.70 -21.24 16.52
N SER A 13 -63.60 -20.41 15.97
CA SER A 13 -63.80 -19.52 14.80
C SER A 13 -65.23 -18.89 14.90
N VAL A 14 -65.55 -17.88 14.05
CA VAL A 14 -66.89 -17.45 13.55
C VAL A 14 -67.64 -16.20 14.14
N ASP A 15 -67.80 -15.21 13.24
CA ASP A 15 -68.89 -14.23 12.95
C ASP A 15 -69.54 -13.25 13.96
N LYS A 16 -69.58 -11.95 13.55
CA LYS A 16 -70.74 -11.17 12.99
C LYS A 16 -70.94 -9.73 13.53
N ARG A 17 -71.13 -8.82 12.54
CA ARG A 17 -71.96 -7.58 12.44
C ARG A 17 -71.45 -6.19 12.84
N CYS A 18 -71.33 -5.37 11.79
CA CYS A 18 -71.80 -3.99 11.52
C CYS A 18 -72.16 -3.01 12.65
N GLY A 19 -71.63 -1.79 12.51
CA GLY A 19 -72.21 -0.52 12.94
C GLY A 19 -71.49 0.65 12.27
N GLU A 20 -72.21 1.42 11.45
CA GLU A 20 -71.75 2.54 10.61
C GLU A 20 -71.23 3.74 11.43
N THR A 21 -70.32 4.53 10.86
CA THR A 21 -70.53 5.97 10.63
C THR A 21 -69.41 6.58 9.79
N SER A 22 -69.85 7.43 8.86
CA SER A 22 -69.10 8.14 7.83
C SER A 22 -68.19 9.24 8.39
N ALA A 23 -66.96 9.34 7.86
CA ALA A 23 -66.25 10.62 7.73
C ALA A 23 -65.18 10.51 6.63
N ASP A 24 -65.45 11.18 5.52
CA ASP A 24 -64.50 11.45 4.43
C ASP A 24 -63.20 12.09 4.94
N TYR A 25 -62.07 11.40 4.76
CA TYR A 25 -60.75 12.02 4.72
C TYR A 25 -60.04 11.62 3.42
N LYS A 26 -60.15 12.50 2.42
CA LYS A 26 -59.32 12.47 1.21
C LYS A 26 -57.86 12.70 1.60
N THR A 27 -57.07 11.63 1.69
CA THR A 27 -55.62 11.74 1.75
C THR A 27 -55.07 12.00 0.35
N ASN A 28 -54.62 13.23 0.11
CA ASN A 28 -53.75 13.61 -1.00
C ASN A 28 -52.45 12.78 -0.93
N LYS A 29 -52.40 11.64 -1.62
CA LYS A 29 -51.14 10.98 -1.98
C LYS A 29 -50.46 11.85 -3.05
N ARG A 30 -49.64 12.81 -2.60
CA ARG A 30 -48.60 13.41 -3.45
C ARG A 30 -47.72 12.25 -3.95
N HIS A 31 -47.85 11.92 -5.23
CA HIS A 31 -46.84 11.17 -5.96
C HIS A 31 -45.54 11.97 -5.84
N ARG A 32 -44.64 11.50 -4.96
CA ARG A 32 -43.26 11.96 -4.95
C ARG A 32 -42.62 11.23 -6.12
N SER A 33 -42.54 11.93 -7.26
CA SER A 33 -41.73 11.52 -8.39
C SER A 33 -40.38 11.06 -7.86
N SER A 34 -40.02 9.83 -8.16
CA SER A 34 -38.69 9.30 -7.95
C SER A 34 -37.72 10.25 -8.64
N ASP A 35 -36.96 10.96 -7.83
CA ASP A 35 -35.79 11.72 -8.25
C ASP A 35 -34.73 10.65 -8.58
N GLU A 36 -34.93 9.95 -9.70
CA GLU A 36 -33.88 9.20 -10.37
C GLU A 36 -32.92 10.25 -10.92
N GLY A 37 -32.09 10.77 -10.02
CA GLY A 37 -30.97 11.60 -10.36
C GLY A 37 -30.18 10.89 -11.45
N GLN A 38 -30.06 11.55 -12.59
CA GLN A 38 -29.13 11.21 -13.64
C GLN A 38 -27.73 11.16 -13.03
N HIS A 39 -27.32 9.98 -12.54
CA HIS A 39 -25.91 9.70 -12.32
C HIS A 39 -25.29 9.70 -13.71
N GLY A 40 -24.70 10.84 -14.10
CA GLY A 40 -23.87 10.92 -15.29
C GLY A 40 -22.88 9.76 -15.28
N ALA A 41 -22.66 9.14 -16.45
CA ALA A 41 -21.69 8.06 -16.58
C ALA A 41 -20.36 8.52 -15.97
N ALA A 42 -19.75 7.67 -15.14
CA ALA A 42 -18.46 7.98 -14.55
C ALA A 42 -17.45 8.31 -15.65
N GLU A 43 -16.73 9.41 -15.50
CA GLU A 43 -15.63 9.73 -16.40
C GLU A 43 -14.59 8.61 -16.31
N THR A 44 -14.10 8.16 -17.46
CA THR A 44 -13.12 7.07 -17.54
C THR A 44 -11.81 7.57 -18.14
N LEU A 45 -10.69 7.05 -17.64
CA LEU A 45 -9.37 7.29 -18.19
C LEU A 45 -8.86 5.99 -18.83
N SER A 46 -8.61 6.01 -20.13
CA SER A 46 -8.09 4.83 -20.82
C SER A 46 -6.63 4.56 -20.42
N ALA A 47 -6.32 3.29 -20.15
CA ALA A 47 -4.97 2.82 -19.84
C ALA A 47 -4.19 2.34 -21.07
N HIS A 48 -4.73 2.44 -22.29
CA HIS A 48 -4.06 1.95 -23.49
C HIS A 48 -2.73 2.65 -23.71
N ARG A 49 -1.63 1.88 -23.71
CA ARG A 49 -0.25 2.34 -23.89
C ARG A 49 -0.10 3.35 -25.04
N GLN A 50 -0.73 3.09 -26.18
CA GLN A 50 -0.61 3.92 -27.39
C GLN A 50 -1.02 5.38 -27.17
N LEU A 51 -1.89 5.66 -26.18
CA LEU A 51 -2.31 7.03 -25.84
C LEU A 51 -1.22 7.84 -25.13
N TYR A 52 -0.24 7.14 -24.54
CA TYR A 52 0.84 7.67 -23.72
C TYR A 52 2.23 7.56 -24.39
N GLU A 53 2.30 7.07 -25.62
CA GLU A 53 3.54 7.05 -26.42
C GLU A 53 3.90 8.46 -26.91
N ARG A 54 4.45 9.26 -25.98
CA ARG A 54 4.83 10.67 -26.17
C ARG A 54 6.26 10.91 -25.68
N HIS A 55 6.74 12.14 -25.76
CA HIS A 55 8.00 12.53 -25.12
C HIS A 55 7.95 12.25 -23.61
N PHE A 56 9.08 11.78 -23.06
CA PHE A 56 9.18 11.52 -21.62
C PHE A 56 8.86 12.81 -20.84
N PRO A 57 7.90 12.76 -19.91
CA PRO A 57 7.49 13.96 -19.20
C PRO A 57 8.61 14.46 -18.29
N LEU A 58 8.56 15.74 -17.92
CA LEU A 58 9.46 16.24 -16.89
C LEU A 58 9.24 15.45 -15.60
N TYR A 59 10.29 14.77 -15.13
CA TYR A 59 10.35 14.20 -13.79
C TYR A 59 11.55 14.80 -13.09
N LYS A 60 11.31 15.63 -12.07
CA LYS A 60 12.39 16.24 -11.31
C LYS A 60 13.14 15.17 -10.51
N GLN A 61 14.43 15.38 -10.31
CA GLN A 61 15.21 14.54 -9.41
C GLN A 61 14.53 14.54 -8.02
N PRO A 62 14.15 13.36 -7.47
CA PRO A 62 13.59 13.27 -6.14
C PRO A 62 14.59 13.72 -5.07
N VAL A 63 14.10 14.44 -4.08
CA VAL A 63 14.88 14.93 -2.93
C VAL A 63 14.30 14.32 -1.67
N GLU A 64 15.14 13.68 -0.85
CA GLU A 64 14.73 13.23 0.47
C GLU A 64 14.45 14.44 1.37
N VAL A 65 13.29 14.45 2.02
CA VAL A 65 12.87 15.47 3.00
C VAL A 65 12.81 14.92 4.42
N GLY A 66 13.01 13.61 4.58
CA GLY A 66 13.24 12.93 5.85
C GLY A 66 12.99 11.43 5.73
N CYS A 67 12.88 10.77 6.87
CA CYS A 67 12.69 9.33 6.96
C CYS A 67 11.95 8.95 8.25
N PHE A 68 11.55 7.69 8.35
CA PHE A 68 11.08 7.07 9.59
C PHE A 68 11.35 5.56 9.58
N SER A 69 11.28 4.97 10.76
CA SER A 69 11.51 3.56 11.00
C SER A 69 10.29 2.92 11.67
N LEU A 70 10.08 1.63 11.39
CA LEU A 70 9.08 0.78 12.05
C LEU A 70 9.81 -0.34 12.78
N ASP A 71 9.65 -0.46 14.10
CA ASP A 71 10.35 -1.47 14.90
C ASP A 71 9.78 -2.90 14.70
N SER A 72 10.35 -3.86 15.42
CA SER A 72 9.93 -5.27 15.43
C SER A 72 8.47 -5.49 15.83
N ARG A 73 7.81 -4.49 16.44
CA ARG A 73 6.38 -4.47 16.81
C ARG A 73 5.57 -3.51 15.94
N ARG A 74 6.12 -3.09 14.80
CA ARG A 74 5.51 -2.13 13.85
C ARG A 74 5.26 -0.74 14.45
N SER A 75 5.97 -0.38 15.51
CA SER A 75 5.85 0.92 16.16
C SER A 75 6.63 1.99 15.38
N PHE A 76 6.03 3.17 15.24
CA PHE A 76 6.60 4.28 14.48
C PHE A 76 7.67 5.04 15.26
N PHE A 77 8.81 5.30 14.60
CA PHE A 77 9.88 6.16 15.08
C PHE A 77 10.32 7.14 13.98
N ASN A 78 10.38 8.42 14.30
CA ASN A 78 10.76 9.49 13.35
C ASN A 78 12.29 9.61 13.22
N ASP A 79 12.95 8.49 12.91
CA ASP A 79 14.40 8.35 12.78
C ASP A 79 14.78 7.23 11.81
N HIS A 80 16.07 6.93 11.72
CA HIS A 80 16.66 5.96 10.79
C HIS A 80 17.17 4.69 11.49
N ARG A 81 16.65 4.34 12.67
CA ARG A 81 17.16 3.19 13.45
C ARG A 81 17.07 1.84 12.73
N GLN A 82 16.17 1.71 11.74
CA GLN A 82 16.03 0.49 10.93
C GLN A 82 16.75 0.56 9.59
N LEU A 83 17.52 1.63 9.33
CA LEU A 83 18.33 1.71 8.12
C LEU A 83 19.49 0.72 8.24
N ARG A 84 19.59 -0.19 7.28
CA ARG A 84 20.70 -1.14 7.19
C ARG A 84 21.70 -0.72 6.12
N TYR A 85 22.89 -1.31 6.18
CA TYR A 85 24.00 -1.00 5.31
C TYR A 85 24.31 -2.17 4.36
N TYR A 86 24.43 -1.86 3.08
CA TYR A 86 24.80 -2.81 2.04
C TYR A 86 26.18 -3.41 2.31
N VAL A 87 26.26 -4.74 2.24
CA VAL A 87 27.49 -5.50 2.30
C VAL A 87 27.60 -6.31 1.01
N GLN A 88 28.61 -5.99 0.21
CA GLN A 88 28.81 -6.64 -1.07
C GLN A 88 29.08 -8.14 -0.86
N PRO A 89 28.25 -9.03 -1.44
CA PRO A 89 28.50 -10.46 -1.35
C PRO A 89 29.68 -10.87 -2.25
N THR A 90 30.24 -12.05 -1.99
CA THR A 90 31.15 -12.71 -2.94
C THR A 90 30.44 -12.99 -4.28
N LYS A 91 31.19 -13.16 -5.37
CA LYS A 91 30.63 -13.34 -6.74
C LYS A 91 29.60 -14.47 -6.88
N SER A 92 29.72 -15.55 -6.10
CA SER A 92 28.81 -16.70 -6.14
C SER A 92 28.47 -17.13 -4.72
N PRO A 93 27.57 -16.39 -4.04
CA PRO A 93 27.29 -16.65 -2.64
C PRO A 93 26.41 -17.90 -2.49
N GLY A 94 26.80 -18.82 -1.60
CA GLY A 94 26.02 -20.02 -1.27
C GLY A 94 24.89 -19.77 -0.27
N PHE A 95 24.12 -18.69 -0.44
CA PHE A 95 23.08 -18.30 0.51
C PHE A 95 21.93 -19.31 0.53
N ASN A 96 21.62 -19.85 1.71
CA ASN A 96 20.44 -20.69 1.90
C ASN A 96 19.24 -19.80 2.26
N LEU A 97 18.44 -19.43 1.26
CA LEU A 97 17.28 -18.55 1.46
C LEU A 97 16.12 -19.22 2.22
N ARG A 98 16.18 -20.53 2.48
CA ARG A 98 15.18 -21.26 3.28
C ARG A 98 15.52 -21.30 4.77
N ASP A 99 16.76 -20.97 5.12
CA ASP A 99 17.27 -21.05 6.49
C ASP A 99 16.47 -20.14 7.43
N GLY A 100 15.74 -20.72 8.38
CA GLY A 100 14.94 -19.99 9.36
C GLY A 100 13.47 -19.76 8.98
N TYR A 101 13.00 -20.21 7.80
CA TYR A 101 11.60 -20.00 7.39
C TYR A 101 10.58 -20.54 8.40
N THR A 102 10.81 -21.74 8.95
CA THR A 102 9.88 -22.38 9.90
C THR A 102 10.13 -22.02 11.36
N SER A 103 11.34 -21.56 11.71
CA SER A 103 11.77 -21.40 13.11
C SER A 103 12.07 -19.97 13.54
N ARG A 104 12.38 -19.07 12.59
CA ARG A 104 12.86 -17.69 12.81
C ARG A 104 12.23 -16.69 11.84
N PHE A 105 10.95 -16.88 11.52
CA PHE A 105 10.19 -15.97 10.67
C PHE A 105 9.03 -15.35 11.45
N VAL A 106 9.04 -14.03 11.56
CA VAL A 106 7.93 -13.23 12.10
C VAL A 106 7.33 -12.44 10.95
N LYS A 107 6.19 -12.91 10.44
CA LYS A 107 5.48 -12.23 9.37
C LYS A 107 4.56 -11.16 9.94
N ARG A 108 4.62 -9.95 9.38
CA ARG A 108 3.63 -8.89 9.60
C ARG A 108 2.23 -9.37 9.27
N ASP A 109 1.26 -8.97 10.09
CA ASP A 109 -0.15 -9.26 9.86
C ASP A 109 -0.72 -8.43 8.69
N ASP A 110 -0.86 -9.06 7.52
CA ASP A 110 -1.39 -8.43 6.30
C ASP A 110 -2.90 -8.12 6.37
N SER A 111 -3.61 -8.58 7.41
CA SER A 111 -5.02 -8.21 7.65
C SER A 111 -5.16 -6.78 8.19
N VAL A 112 -4.11 -6.27 8.85
CA VAL A 112 -4.07 -4.90 9.38
C VAL A 112 -3.79 -3.91 8.24
N LYS A 113 -4.79 -3.10 7.89
CA LYS A 113 -4.68 -2.11 6.81
C LYS A 113 -4.18 -0.77 7.34
N GLU A 114 -2.85 -0.60 7.35
CA GLU A 114 -2.16 0.62 7.82
C GLU A 114 -2.39 1.86 6.92
N LYS A 115 -2.79 1.65 5.66
CA LYS A 115 -3.08 2.73 4.69
C LYS A 115 -1.94 3.76 4.64
N LEU A 116 -2.24 5.05 4.80
CA LEU A 116 -1.26 6.14 4.81
C LEU A 116 -0.79 6.51 6.23
N ASP A 117 -1.21 5.79 7.28
CA ASP A 117 -1.11 6.26 8.66
C ASP A 117 0.32 6.62 9.08
N HIS A 118 1.32 5.83 8.71
CA HIS A 118 2.72 6.12 9.06
C HIS A 118 3.27 7.34 8.30
N VAL A 119 2.88 7.54 7.04
CA VAL A 119 3.24 8.75 6.27
C VAL A 119 2.56 9.98 6.88
N LEU A 120 1.30 9.84 7.30
CA LEU A 120 0.56 10.92 7.97
C LEU A 120 1.17 11.26 9.33
N LYS A 121 1.59 10.26 10.12
CA LYS A 121 2.35 10.47 11.37
C LYS A 121 3.64 11.24 11.12
N TRP A 122 4.39 10.87 10.07
CA TRP A 122 5.60 11.60 9.69
C TRP A 122 5.30 13.05 9.29
N ILE A 123 4.25 13.29 8.49
CA ILE A 123 3.80 14.64 8.10
C ILE A 123 3.45 15.48 9.32
N LEU A 124 2.72 14.91 10.29
CA LEU A 124 2.34 15.60 11.53
C LEU A 124 3.57 15.94 12.38
N ALA A 125 4.52 15.02 12.51
CA ALA A 125 5.76 15.22 13.27
C ALA A 125 6.75 16.19 12.61
N ASN A 126 6.65 16.41 11.29
CA ASN A 126 7.59 17.24 10.52
C ASN A 126 6.91 18.42 9.82
N ARG A 127 5.72 18.81 10.28
CA ARG A 127 4.87 19.81 9.61
C ARG A 127 5.59 21.12 9.31
N ASP A 128 6.36 21.63 10.27
CA ASP A 128 7.09 22.90 10.12
C ASP A 128 8.19 22.85 9.06
N LYS A 129 8.71 21.66 8.74
CA LYS A 129 9.74 21.46 7.71
C LYS A 129 9.16 21.45 6.30
N ILE A 130 7.92 21.00 6.14
CA ILE A 130 7.28 20.76 4.83
C ILE A 130 6.21 21.80 4.47
N GLN A 131 5.78 22.64 5.41
CA GLN A 131 4.81 23.68 5.12
C GLN A 131 5.40 24.80 4.25
N THR A 132 4.62 25.24 3.28
CA THR A 132 4.95 26.44 2.50
C THR A 132 4.79 27.68 3.38
N ARG A 133 5.87 28.46 3.51
CA ARG A 133 5.83 29.75 4.24
C ARG A 133 5.02 30.83 3.51
N VAL A 134 4.84 30.69 2.20
CA VAL A 134 4.07 31.59 1.35
C VAL A 134 2.71 30.95 1.05
N GLN A 135 1.66 31.43 1.70
CA GLN A 135 0.29 31.00 1.43
C GLN A 135 -0.32 31.91 0.37
N THR A 136 -0.54 31.38 -0.83
CA THR A 136 -1.48 31.97 -1.80
C THR A 136 -2.84 31.28 -1.67
N PRO A 137 -3.95 31.92 -2.08
CA PRO A 137 -5.29 31.30 -2.02
C PRO A 137 -5.41 29.94 -2.73
N SER A 138 -4.50 29.67 -3.68
CA SER A 138 -4.43 28.43 -4.45
C SER A 138 -3.41 27.41 -3.93
N SER A 139 -2.59 27.77 -2.94
CA SER A 139 -1.53 26.90 -2.43
C SER A 139 -2.07 25.84 -1.46
N SER A 140 -1.63 24.59 -1.62
CA SER A 140 -1.93 23.55 -0.65
C SER A 140 -1.19 23.81 0.67
N ALA A 141 -1.78 23.41 1.79
CA ALA A 141 -1.19 23.64 3.11
C ALA A 141 0.19 22.98 3.28
N LEU A 142 0.47 21.90 2.54
CA LEU A 142 1.75 21.18 2.53
C LEU A 142 2.68 21.57 1.38
N GLY A 143 2.27 22.48 0.49
CA GLY A 143 3.08 22.85 -0.68
C GLY A 143 3.19 21.78 -1.78
N VAL A 144 2.50 20.65 -1.61
CA VAL A 144 2.45 19.51 -2.54
C VAL A 144 1.01 19.21 -2.96
N ASP A 145 0.84 18.70 -4.17
CA ASP A 145 -0.46 18.38 -4.75
C ASP A 145 -0.93 16.99 -4.34
N PHE A 146 -0.02 16.02 -4.29
CA PHE A 146 -0.33 14.63 -3.96
C PHE A 146 0.53 14.08 -2.82
N VAL A 147 -0.11 13.29 -1.95
CA VAL A 147 0.54 12.48 -0.89
C VAL A 147 0.16 11.02 -1.07
N THR A 148 1.14 10.12 -1.12
CA THR A 148 0.89 8.67 -1.28
C THR A 148 2.10 7.80 -0.90
N TRP A 149 1.99 6.50 -1.10
CA TRP A 149 3.13 5.56 -1.06
C TRP A 149 3.73 5.37 -2.45
N ARG A 150 5.05 5.16 -2.51
CA ARG A 150 5.79 4.81 -3.74
C ARG A 150 5.14 3.63 -4.46
N GLY A 151 4.73 2.59 -3.74
CA GLY A 151 4.09 1.41 -4.33
C GLY A 151 2.79 1.70 -5.07
N HIS A 152 2.02 2.71 -4.66
CA HIS A 152 0.79 3.12 -5.35
C HIS A 152 1.13 3.81 -6.68
N LEU A 153 2.17 4.66 -6.69
CA LEU A 153 2.68 5.25 -7.93
C LEU A 153 3.23 4.17 -8.87
N THR A 154 3.96 3.18 -8.36
CA THR A 154 4.45 2.05 -9.18
C THR A 154 3.31 1.36 -9.92
N LYS A 155 2.19 1.08 -9.26
CA LYS A 155 0.99 0.51 -9.90
C LYS A 155 0.46 1.40 -11.04
N LEU A 156 0.38 2.70 -10.83
CA LEU A 156 -0.01 3.65 -11.88
C LEU A 156 0.96 3.61 -13.07
N LEU A 157 2.27 3.58 -12.81
CA LEU A 157 3.30 3.56 -13.85
C LEU A 157 3.29 2.27 -14.67
N THR A 158 2.98 1.12 -14.05
CA THR A 158 2.94 -0.17 -14.74
C THR A 158 1.59 -0.48 -15.39
N THR A 159 0.53 0.25 -15.05
CA THR A 159 -0.85 0.02 -15.53
C THR A 159 -0.97 -0.16 -17.05
N PRO A 160 -0.30 0.61 -17.93
CA PRO A 160 -0.42 0.42 -19.37
C PRO A 160 0.13 -0.93 -19.90
N TYR A 161 0.87 -1.67 -19.06
CA TYR A 161 1.51 -2.95 -19.38
C TYR A 161 0.99 -4.11 -18.53
N GLU A 162 0.25 -3.83 -17.47
CA GLU A 162 -0.29 -4.82 -16.54
C GLU A 162 -1.46 -5.58 -17.17
N THR A 163 -1.46 -6.90 -17.06
CA THR A 163 -2.49 -7.77 -17.66
C THR A 163 -3.06 -8.81 -16.69
N GLN A 164 -2.56 -8.85 -15.46
CA GLN A 164 -2.89 -9.86 -14.46
C GLN A 164 -3.59 -9.25 -13.25
N GLU A 165 -3.04 -8.16 -12.71
CA GLU A 165 -3.48 -7.61 -11.42
C GLU A 165 -4.09 -6.22 -11.54
N GLY A 166 -5.40 -6.13 -11.28
CA GLY A 166 -6.09 -4.85 -11.10
C GLY A 166 -5.84 -4.22 -9.72
N TRP A 167 -6.13 -2.94 -9.58
CA TRP A 167 -5.97 -2.18 -8.33
C TRP A 167 -7.12 -1.20 -8.10
N MET A 168 -7.27 -0.76 -6.85
CA MET A 168 -8.17 0.34 -6.47
C MET A 168 -7.42 1.38 -5.64
N LEU A 169 -7.62 2.67 -5.94
CA LEU A 169 -7.04 3.80 -5.21
C LEU A 169 -8.14 4.73 -4.74
N ALA A 170 -8.28 4.90 -3.42
CA ALA A 170 -9.11 5.93 -2.83
C ALA A 170 -8.36 7.26 -2.83
N ALA A 171 -8.97 8.30 -3.41
CA ALA A 171 -8.43 9.65 -3.42
C ALA A 171 -9.29 10.58 -2.56
N SER A 172 -8.67 11.34 -1.66
CA SER A 172 -9.36 12.32 -0.81
C SER A 172 -8.62 13.64 -0.79
N ARG A 173 -9.32 14.74 -1.08
CA ARG A 173 -8.73 16.09 -1.03
C ARG A 173 -8.93 16.71 0.35
N PHE A 174 -7.85 17.11 0.99
CA PHE A 174 -7.87 17.79 2.28
C PHE A 174 -6.88 18.96 2.31
N ARG A 175 -7.39 20.17 2.60
CA ARG A 175 -6.60 21.42 2.65
C ARG A 175 -5.72 21.64 1.41
N GLY A 176 -6.31 21.39 0.24
CA GLY A 176 -5.68 21.59 -1.06
C GLY A 176 -4.88 20.38 -1.58
N THR A 177 -4.42 19.48 -0.72
CA THR A 177 -3.64 18.28 -1.10
C THR A 177 -4.54 17.07 -1.30
N ILE A 178 -4.26 16.24 -2.31
CA ILE A 178 -4.93 14.98 -2.60
C ILE A 178 -4.12 13.83 -1.99
N TYR A 179 -4.76 13.03 -1.14
CA TYR A 179 -4.18 11.84 -0.53
C TYR A 179 -4.68 10.62 -1.28
N ILE A 180 -3.77 9.81 -1.78
CA ILE A 180 -4.08 8.60 -2.54
C ILE A 180 -3.67 7.39 -1.70
N SER A 181 -4.65 6.56 -1.33
CA SER A 181 -4.45 5.34 -0.55
C SER A 181 -5.02 4.16 -1.31
N GLU A 182 -4.25 3.07 -1.41
CA GLU A 182 -4.75 1.83 -1.99
C GLU A 182 -5.87 1.22 -1.15
N VAL A 183 -6.81 0.56 -1.86
CA VAL A 183 -7.85 -0.29 -1.33
C VAL A 183 -7.64 -1.69 -1.90
N GLU A 184 -7.56 -2.70 -1.04
CA GLU A 184 -7.46 -4.10 -1.45
C GLU A 184 -8.69 -4.50 -2.27
N THR A 185 -8.47 -5.06 -3.46
CA THR A 185 -9.56 -5.57 -4.30
C THR A 185 -10.02 -6.94 -3.83
N GLU A 186 -11.24 -7.34 -4.18
CA GLU A 186 -11.75 -8.68 -3.85
C GLU A 186 -10.85 -9.79 -4.43
N ALA A 187 -10.36 -9.62 -5.65
CA ALA A 187 -9.41 -10.54 -6.26
C ALA A 187 -8.08 -10.60 -5.48
N ALA A 188 -7.54 -9.45 -5.07
CA ALA A 188 -6.30 -9.39 -4.27
C ALA A 188 -6.49 -10.01 -2.87
N LEU A 189 -7.66 -9.82 -2.25
CA LEU A 189 -8.04 -10.46 -0.99
C LEU A 189 -8.05 -11.99 -1.13
N VAL A 190 -8.74 -12.52 -2.14
CA VAL A 190 -8.78 -13.97 -2.42
C VAL A 190 -7.38 -14.51 -2.69
N ASN A 191 -6.57 -13.82 -3.50
CA ASN A 191 -5.19 -14.23 -3.79
C ASN A 191 -4.31 -14.25 -2.52
N ARG A 192 -4.54 -13.34 -1.57
CA ARG A 192 -3.83 -13.31 -0.29
C ARG A 192 -4.25 -14.45 0.63
N GLU A 193 -5.55 -14.73 0.74
CA GLU A 193 -6.08 -15.77 1.64
C GLU A 193 -5.83 -17.19 1.14
N THR A 194 -5.74 -17.36 -0.18
CA THR A 194 -5.50 -18.66 -0.83
C THR A 194 -4.03 -18.88 -1.20
N ARG A 195 -3.12 -18.02 -0.72
CA ARG A 195 -1.70 -18.09 -1.04
C ARG A 195 -1.13 -19.45 -0.63
N SER A 196 -0.45 -20.11 -1.57
CA SER A 196 0.18 -21.40 -1.28
C SER A 196 1.38 -21.25 -0.33
N GLU A 197 1.68 -22.30 0.44
CA GLU A 197 2.86 -22.36 1.30
C GLU A 197 4.16 -22.07 0.52
N ARG A 198 4.22 -22.52 -0.73
CA ARG A 198 5.36 -22.27 -1.62
C ARG A 198 5.52 -20.78 -1.94
N GLN A 199 4.43 -20.06 -2.17
CA GLN A 199 4.48 -18.62 -2.40
C GLN A 199 4.87 -17.85 -1.12
N GLU A 200 4.38 -18.28 0.04
CA GLU A 200 4.80 -17.72 1.34
C GLU A 200 6.31 -17.93 1.58
N GLU A 201 6.82 -19.12 1.26
CA GLU A 201 8.26 -19.40 1.32
C GLU A 201 9.06 -18.51 0.36
N MET A 202 8.57 -18.28 -0.86
CA MET A 202 9.24 -17.39 -1.83
C MET A 202 9.21 -15.92 -1.38
N MET A 203 8.18 -15.46 -0.67
CA MET A 203 8.17 -14.13 -0.07
C MET A 203 9.24 -14.00 1.02
N TYR A 204 9.39 -15.03 1.85
CA TYR A 204 10.44 -15.09 2.86
C TYR A 204 11.85 -14.99 2.25
N TRP A 205 12.09 -15.64 1.11
CA TRP A 205 13.40 -15.64 0.45
C TRP A 205 13.92 -14.24 0.12
N GLY A 206 13.04 -13.30 -0.21
CA GLY A 206 13.41 -11.90 -0.43
C GLY A 206 14.00 -11.26 0.83
N TYR A 207 13.24 -11.30 1.93
CA TYR A 207 13.71 -10.76 3.22
C TYR A 207 14.93 -11.50 3.76
N LYS A 208 15.00 -12.81 3.56
CA LYS A 208 16.17 -13.61 3.95
C LYS A 208 17.40 -13.22 3.13
N PHE A 209 17.23 -12.93 1.84
CA PHE A 209 18.31 -12.43 1.00
C PHE A 209 18.84 -11.09 1.51
N GLU A 210 17.96 -10.16 1.91
CA GLU A 210 18.38 -8.90 2.54
C GLU A 210 19.22 -9.15 3.79
N GLN A 211 18.82 -10.09 4.66
CA GLN A 211 19.58 -10.46 5.86
C GLN A 211 21.00 -10.98 5.53
N TYR A 212 21.21 -11.62 4.38
CA TYR A 212 22.54 -12.10 3.98
C TYR A 212 23.49 -10.99 3.50
N ILE A 213 22.96 -9.83 3.08
CA ILE A 213 23.75 -8.78 2.42
C ILE A 213 23.58 -7.41 3.06
N CYS A 214 22.95 -7.34 4.22
CA CYS A 214 22.78 -6.13 5.00
C CYS A 214 23.36 -6.29 6.40
N ALA A 215 24.07 -5.27 6.87
CA ALA A 215 24.50 -5.14 8.26
C ALA A 215 23.66 -4.06 8.98
N GLU A 216 23.45 -4.21 10.28
CA GLU A 216 22.75 -3.21 11.10
C GLU A 216 23.57 -1.92 11.22
N ASP A 217 24.90 -2.06 11.35
CA ASP A 217 25.84 -0.94 11.47
C ASP A 217 26.76 -0.80 10.26
N VAL A 218 27.30 0.41 10.07
CA VAL A 218 28.22 0.73 8.97
C VAL A 218 29.47 -0.16 8.97
N ASP A 219 30.02 -0.48 10.14
CA ASP A 219 31.18 -1.35 10.30
C ASP A 219 30.79 -2.82 10.55
N GLY A 220 29.49 -3.11 10.61
CA GLY A 220 28.97 -4.43 10.90
C GLY A 220 29.05 -5.40 9.72
N THR A 221 28.86 -6.68 10.04
CA THR A 221 28.68 -7.76 9.08
C THR A 221 27.25 -8.31 9.13
N PRO A 222 26.73 -8.89 8.06
CA PRO A 222 25.40 -9.50 8.07
C PRO A 222 25.32 -10.66 9.07
N ASP A 223 24.23 -10.74 9.83
CA ASP A 223 23.92 -11.87 10.71
C ASP A 223 22.78 -12.71 10.12
N PRO A 224 23.06 -13.74 9.31
CA PRO A 224 22.04 -14.64 8.78
C PRO A 224 21.41 -15.54 9.85
N GLY A 225 21.95 -15.57 11.08
CA GLY A 225 21.42 -16.32 12.21
C GLY A 225 20.26 -15.63 12.95
N GLY A 226 20.02 -14.34 12.68
CA GLY A 226 18.94 -13.58 13.29
C GLY A 226 17.53 -13.98 12.83
N VAL A 227 16.53 -13.35 13.44
CA VAL A 227 15.11 -13.48 13.05
C VAL A 227 14.81 -12.59 11.86
N VAL A 228 14.08 -13.11 10.88
CA VAL A 228 13.51 -12.30 9.80
C VAL A 228 12.15 -11.78 10.28
N ASN A 229 12.01 -10.47 10.47
CA ASN A 229 10.78 -9.84 10.94
C ASN A 229 10.27 -8.78 9.96
N THR A 230 9.17 -9.05 9.26
CA THR A 230 8.65 -8.13 8.22
C THR A 230 7.79 -6.99 8.79
N ASN A 231 7.72 -6.86 10.12
CA ASN A 231 7.24 -5.64 10.75
C ASN A 231 8.28 -4.52 10.66
N GLU A 232 9.56 -4.88 10.61
CA GLU A 232 10.67 -3.94 10.57
C GLU A 232 10.79 -3.30 9.20
N ALA A 233 10.92 -1.98 9.16
CA ALA A 233 11.11 -1.26 7.91
C ALA A 233 11.80 0.09 8.14
N PHE A 234 12.61 0.49 7.18
CA PHE A 234 13.09 1.86 7.04
C PHE A 234 12.44 2.49 5.81
N CYS A 235 11.86 3.67 5.98
CA CYS A 235 11.16 4.40 4.94
C CYS A 235 11.80 5.77 4.72
N THR A 236 12.18 6.06 3.47
CA THR A 236 12.51 7.42 3.04
C THR A 236 11.24 8.18 2.65
N VAL A 237 11.19 9.48 2.94
CA VAL A 237 10.14 10.39 2.48
C VAL A 237 10.76 11.38 1.50
N VAL A 238 10.24 11.37 0.27
CA VAL A 238 10.79 12.14 -0.84
C VAL A 238 9.78 13.12 -1.41
N GLN A 239 10.29 14.26 -1.89
CA GLN A 239 9.55 15.19 -2.72
C GLN A 239 10.08 15.18 -4.15
N THR A 240 9.17 15.27 -5.11
CA THR A 240 9.51 15.44 -6.53
C THR A 240 8.39 16.17 -7.26
N ARG A 241 8.55 16.36 -8.58
CA ARG A 241 7.53 16.88 -9.47
C ARG A 241 7.46 16.04 -10.75
N LEU A 242 6.28 15.55 -11.07
CA LEU A 242 5.95 14.93 -12.35
C LEU A 242 5.09 15.89 -13.17
N ALA A 243 5.61 16.37 -14.29
CA ALA A 243 5.05 17.48 -15.06
C ALA A 243 4.78 18.70 -14.14
N ASP A 244 3.51 19.03 -13.93
CA ASP A 244 3.07 20.14 -13.08
C ASP A 244 2.65 19.71 -11.67
N HIS A 245 2.66 18.40 -11.39
CA HIS A 245 2.19 17.84 -10.13
C HIS A 245 3.33 17.62 -9.14
N LYS A 246 3.28 18.32 -8.00
CA LYS A 246 4.21 18.14 -6.89
C LYS A 246 3.78 16.95 -6.04
N LEU A 247 4.70 16.02 -5.83
CA LEU A 247 4.46 14.77 -5.13
C LEU A 247 5.26 14.76 -3.83
N LEU A 248 4.62 14.31 -2.75
CA LEU A 248 5.29 13.82 -1.55
C LEU A 248 4.93 12.34 -1.41
N PHE A 249 5.92 11.46 -1.39
CA PHE A 249 5.65 10.05 -1.15
C PHE A 249 6.71 9.41 -0.29
N SER A 250 6.32 8.34 0.39
CA SER A 250 7.23 7.52 1.16
C SER A 250 7.48 6.20 0.44
N GLY A 251 8.67 5.63 0.59
CA GLY A 251 9.03 4.32 0.09
C GLY A 251 9.94 3.59 1.07
N GLU A 252 9.68 2.31 1.27
CA GLU A 252 10.62 1.43 1.96
C GLU A 252 11.92 1.34 1.17
N VAL A 253 13.04 1.32 1.89
CA VAL A 253 14.39 1.23 1.37
C VAL A 253 15.11 0.09 2.08
N ASP A 254 15.66 -0.84 1.30
CA ASP A 254 16.23 -2.06 1.86
C ASP A 254 17.53 -1.79 2.61
N CYS A 255 18.43 -0.98 2.01
CA CYS A 255 19.69 -0.55 2.63
C CYS A 255 20.35 0.66 1.94
N ARG A 256 21.47 1.12 2.51
CA ARG A 256 22.33 2.19 1.99
C ARG A 256 23.76 1.70 1.77
N VAL A 257 24.46 2.22 0.77
CA VAL A 257 25.92 1.98 0.63
C VAL A 257 26.72 2.54 1.82
N LYS A 258 27.77 1.84 2.23
CA LYS A 258 28.66 2.24 3.34
C LYS A 258 29.62 3.38 2.99
N ASP A 259 29.84 3.60 1.70
CA ASP A 259 30.79 4.59 1.21
C ASP A 259 30.41 6.01 1.69
N PRO A 260 31.28 6.69 2.47
CA PRO A 260 31.02 8.06 2.91
C PRO A 260 30.96 9.06 1.76
N ASP A 261 31.58 8.76 0.61
CA ASP A 261 31.59 9.60 -0.58
C ASP A 261 30.38 9.34 -1.50
N ALA A 262 29.47 8.45 -1.11
CA ALA A 262 28.25 8.17 -1.86
C ALA A 262 27.34 9.40 -1.99
N PRO A 263 26.54 9.50 -3.07
CA PRO A 263 25.59 10.59 -3.25
C PRO A 263 24.64 10.73 -2.04
N PRO A 264 24.13 11.94 -1.75
CA PRO A 264 23.13 12.11 -0.70
C PRO A 264 21.86 11.31 -1.00
N ALA A 265 21.10 10.98 0.04
CA ALA A 265 19.81 10.33 -0.12
C ALA A 265 18.90 11.11 -1.08
N PRO A 266 18.16 10.44 -1.99
CA PRO A 266 18.03 8.98 -2.09
C PRO A 266 19.11 8.27 -2.95
N GLY A 267 20.14 8.97 -3.42
CA GLY A 267 21.14 8.42 -4.37
C GLY A 267 22.11 7.38 -3.78
N CYS A 268 22.20 7.26 -2.45
CA CYS A 268 22.98 6.23 -1.77
C CYS A 268 22.20 4.95 -1.45
N TYR A 269 20.90 4.91 -1.73
CA TYR A 269 20.06 3.76 -1.42
C TYR A 269 20.20 2.65 -2.46
N VAL A 270 20.06 1.41 -1.98
CA VAL A 270 20.17 0.20 -2.79
C VAL A 270 18.91 -0.62 -2.58
N GLU A 271 18.25 -0.97 -3.69
CA GLU A 271 17.13 -1.91 -3.72
C GLU A 271 17.66 -3.32 -3.99
N LEU A 272 17.19 -4.28 -3.21
CA LEU A 272 17.58 -5.68 -3.22
C LEU A 272 16.46 -6.53 -3.80
N LYS A 273 16.81 -7.44 -4.70
CA LYS A 273 15.86 -8.32 -5.37
C LYS A 273 16.43 -9.71 -5.57
N THR A 274 15.54 -10.70 -5.44
CA THR A 274 15.78 -12.09 -5.84
C THR A 274 14.98 -12.40 -7.10
N SER A 275 15.55 -13.18 -8.01
CA SER A 275 14.84 -13.75 -9.15
C SER A 275 15.36 -15.16 -9.43
N ALA A 276 14.60 -15.93 -10.20
CA ALA A 276 15.06 -17.25 -10.63
C ALA A 276 16.31 -17.14 -11.50
N GLU A 277 17.20 -18.13 -11.42
CA GLU A 277 18.39 -18.19 -12.25
C GLU A 277 18.00 -18.26 -13.75
N ILE A 278 18.69 -17.46 -14.56
CA ILE A 278 18.41 -17.34 -15.99
C ILE A 278 19.34 -18.28 -16.75
N CYS A 279 18.81 -19.44 -17.15
CA CYS A 279 19.56 -20.49 -17.83
C CYS A 279 19.38 -20.47 -19.37
N THR A 280 18.40 -19.71 -19.88
CA THR A 280 18.07 -19.69 -21.31
C THR A 280 17.84 -18.28 -21.86
N PRO A 281 18.06 -18.03 -23.16
CA PRO A 281 17.73 -16.75 -23.80
C PRO A 281 16.24 -16.37 -23.68
N LYS A 282 15.34 -17.36 -23.66
CA LYS A 282 13.89 -17.12 -23.47
C LYS A 282 13.59 -16.60 -22.06
N GLN A 283 14.16 -17.23 -21.03
CA GLN A 283 14.04 -16.74 -19.64
C GLN A 283 14.60 -15.32 -19.50
N ARG A 284 15.74 -15.03 -20.15
CA ARG A 284 16.34 -13.69 -20.17
C ARG A 284 15.42 -12.66 -20.82
N SER A 285 14.86 -12.99 -21.98
CA SER A 285 13.92 -12.12 -22.70
C SER A 285 12.68 -11.84 -21.86
N ASN A 286 12.15 -12.85 -21.17
CA ASN A 286 11.00 -12.68 -20.28
C ASN A 286 11.33 -11.83 -19.05
N PHE A 287 12.54 -11.94 -18.49
CA PHE A 287 12.97 -11.13 -17.33
C PHE A 287 13.12 -9.64 -17.67
N HIS A 288 13.49 -9.31 -18.92
CA HIS A 288 13.66 -7.92 -19.35
C HIS A 288 12.35 -7.21 -19.76
N ARG A 289 11.29 -7.97 -20.02
CA ARG A 289 9.97 -7.44 -20.40
C ARG A 289 9.17 -7.15 -19.15
#